data_AF-A0AAV7A411-F1
#
_entry.id   AF-A0AAV7A411-F1
#
_cell.length_a   1.000
_cell.length_b   1.000
_cell.length_c   1.000
_cell.angle_alpha   90.00
_cell.angle_beta   90.00
_cell.angle_gamma   90.00
#
_symmetry.space_group_name_H-M   'P 1'
#
loop_
_entity.id
_entity.type
_entity.pdbx_description
1 polymer ?
#
loop_
_entity_poly.entity_id
_entity_poly.type
_entity_poly.pdbx_seq_one_letter_code
_entity_poly.pdbx_strand_id
1 'polypeptide(L)'
;MKIRKQCALNALKDVNTYLTREEGQVAVFDATNTTRERRSMILQFAKNRGFKVFFIESICDDPDIIAENITQVKLSSPDYKDCDREKVVEDFLKRIECYQMTYEPLHDDMDSDLSYIKIFNVGSRYLVNRVQDHIQSRTVYYLMNIHVTPRSIYLSRHGESELNLTGRIGGDSGLSNRGKQFAHALGNFVKSQNITDLKVWTSHMKRTIQTAEALGVPYEQWKALNEIDAGVCEEMTYEEIQEHFPEEFALRDQDKYRYRYPKGESYEDLVQRLEPVIMELERQENVLVICHQAVMRCLLAYFLDKSAEELPYLKCPLHTVLKLTPVAYGCKVESIYLNIEAVNTHREKPMNVAVSRDPEEALDTVPDHF
;
A
#
# COMPACT_ATOMS: atom_id res chain seq x y z
N MET A 1 -22.93 -28.51 -12.09
CA MET A 1 -21.71 -28.67 -11.26
C MET A 1 -20.42 -29.01 -12.05
N LYS A 2 -20.47 -29.82 -13.12
CA LYS A 2 -19.27 -30.29 -13.88
C LYS A 2 -18.33 -29.16 -14.35
N ILE A 3 -18.88 -28.07 -14.91
CA ILE A 3 -18.10 -26.92 -15.40
C ILE A 3 -17.34 -26.23 -14.26
N ARG A 4 -18.02 -25.91 -13.15
CA ARG A 4 -17.39 -25.27 -11.97
C ARG A 4 -16.27 -26.12 -11.37
N LYS A 5 -16.41 -27.45 -11.39
CA LYS A 5 -15.34 -28.38 -10.95
C LYS A 5 -14.15 -28.32 -11.92
N GLN A 6 -14.40 -28.26 -13.22
CA GLN A 6 -13.34 -28.14 -14.22
C GLN A 6 -12.58 -26.80 -14.10
N CYS A 7 -13.28 -25.69 -13.88
CA CYS A 7 -12.65 -24.38 -13.65
C CYS A 7 -11.72 -24.43 -12.42
N ALA A 8 -12.18 -25.02 -11.31
CA ALA A 8 -11.35 -25.19 -10.12
C ALA A 8 -10.10 -26.06 -10.38
N LEU A 9 -10.23 -27.13 -11.16
CA LEU A 9 -9.09 -27.98 -11.54
C LEU A 9 -8.10 -27.25 -12.45
N ASN A 10 -8.57 -26.40 -13.36
CA ASN A 10 -7.70 -25.58 -14.20
C ASN A 10 -6.94 -24.56 -13.35
N ALA A 11 -7.64 -23.83 -12.47
CA ALA A 11 -7.00 -22.88 -11.57
C ALA A 11 -5.94 -23.54 -10.65
N LEU A 12 -6.19 -24.77 -10.18
CA LEU A 12 -5.17 -25.51 -9.41
C LEU A 12 -3.94 -25.90 -10.25
N LYS A 13 -4.06 -26.08 -11.57
CA LYS A 13 -2.89 -26.26 -12.44
C LYS A 13 -2.06 -24.99 -12.49
N ASP A 14 -2.72 -23.85 -12.58
CA ASP A 14 -2.05 -22.54 -12.60
C ASP A 14 -1.35 -22.28 -11.26
N VAL A 15 -2.02 -22.57 -10.12
CA VAL A 15 -1.41 -22.56 -8.78
C VAL A 15 -0.15 -23.44 -8.73
N ASN A 16 -0.20 -24.64 -9.29
CA ASN A 16 0.99 -25.51 -9.34
C ASN A 16 2.11 -24.86 -10.16
N THR A 17 1.81 -24.36 -11.36
CA THR A 17 2.80 -23.72 -12.23
C THR A 17 3.45 -22.55 -11.51
N TYR A 18 2.65 -21.65 -10.93
CA TYR A 18 3.13 -20.49 -10.20
C TYR A 18 4.08 -20.87 -9.05
N LEU A 19 3.67 -21.80 -8.18
CA LEU A 19 4.44 -22.21 -7.00
C LEU A 19 5.66 -23.12 -7.29
N THR A 20 5.74 -23.73 -8.47
CA THR A 20 6.82 -24.71 -8.78
C THR A 20 7.74 -24.30 -9.93
N ARG A 21 7.29 -23.39 -10.80
CA ARG A 21 8.03 -23.00 -12.02
C ARG A 21 8.28 -21.51 -12.13
N GLU A 22 7.45 -20.67 -11.50
CA GLU A 22 7.52 -19.21 -11.60
C GLU A 22 8.02 -18.56 -10.30
N GLU A 23 8.58 -19.37 -9.39
CA GLU A 23 9.16 -18.92 -8.10
C GLU A 23 8.16 -18.23 -7.17
N GLY A 24 6.85 -18.42 -7.41
CA GLY A 24 5.79 -17.94 -6.53
C GLY A 24 5.86 -18.58 -5.14
N GLN A 25 5.65 -17.77 -4.10
CA GLN A 25 5.75 -18.23 -2.70
C GLN A 25 4.39 -18.53 -2.07
N VAL A 26 3.35 -17.77 -2.43
CA VAL A 26 1.99 -17.89 -1.88
C VAL A 26 0.97 -17.75 -3.01
N ALA A 27 0.04 -18.68 -3.12
CA ALA A 27 -1.07 -18.61 -4.07
C ALA A 27 -2.40 -18.47 -3.31
N VAL A 28 -3.14 -17.40 -3.59
CA VAL A 28 -4.48 -17.18 -3.03
C VAL A 28 -5.53 -17.81 -3.95
N PHE A 29 -6.21 -18.86 -3.47
CA PHE A 29 -7.23 -19.56 -4.24
C PHE A 29 -8.63 -19.04 -3.91
N ASP A 30 -9.02 -17.94 -4.57
CA ASP A 30 -10.31 -17.27 -4.35
C ASP A 30 -11.48 -18.02 -5.02
N ALA A 31 -12.29 -18.68 -4.18
CA ALA A 31 -13.56 -19.28 -4.55
C ALA A 31 -14.39 -19.52 -3.29
N THR A 32 -15.69 -19.76 -3.43
CA THR A 32 -16.57 -19.97 -2.27
C THR A 32 -16.14 -21.14 -1.37
N ASN A 33 -15.64 -22.24 -1.95
CA ASN A 33 -15.09 -23.40 -1.22
C ASN A 33 -15.93 -23.87 -0.01
N THR A 34 -17.25 -23.73 -0.13
CA THR A 34 -18.22 -23.88 0.96
C THR A 34 -18.46 -25.31 1.41
N THR A 35 -18.04 -26.32 0.64
CA THR A 35 -18.24 -27.75 0.99
C THR A 35 -16.94 -28.40 1.45
N ARG A 36 -17.06 -29.37 2.35
CA ARG A 36 -15.93 -30.22 2.79
C ARG A 36 -15.33 -31.00 1.65
N GLU A 37 -16.15 -31.52 0.72
CA GLU A 37 -15.65 -32.20 -0.48
C GLU A 37 -14.69 -31.31 -1.28
N ARG A 38 -15.04 -30.03 -1.46
CA ARG A 38 -14.20 -29.08 -2.19
C ARG A 38 -12.90 -28.79 -1.43
N ARG A 39 -12.97 -28.57 -0.13
CA ARG A 39 -11.77 -28.32 0.69
C ARG A 39 -10.84 -29.53 0.73
N SER A 40 -11.39 -30.74 0.85
CA SER A 40 -10.63 -32.01 0.76
C SER A 40 -9.93 -32.18 -0.60
N MET A 41 -10.56 -31.79 -1.70
CA MET A 41 -9.92 -31.78 -3.02
C MET A 41 -8.68 -30.88 -3.05
N ILE A 42 -8.79 -29.68 -2.47
CA ILE A 42 -7.68 -28.71 -2.39
C ILE A 42 -6.57 -29.22 -1.47
N LEU A 43 -6.93 -29.75 -0.28
CA LEU A 43 -5.99 -30.34 0.66
C LEU A 43 -5.23 -31.52 0.05
N GLN A 44 -5.90 -32.40 -0.68
CA GLN A 44 -5.26 -33.51 -1.38
C GLN A 44 -4.30 -33.03 -2.48
N PHE A 45 -4.71 -32.00 -3.25
CA PHE A 45 -3.85 -31.38 -4.25
C PHE A 45 -2.57 -30.81 -3.63
N ALA A 46 -2.70 -30.09 -2.51
CA ALA A 46 -1.61 -29.46 -1.79
C ALA A 46 -0.67 -30.50 -1.15
N LYS A 47 -1.25 -31.50 -0.47
CA LYS A 47 -0.51 -32.60 0.16
C LYS A 47 0.38 -33.35 -0.84
N ASN A 48 -0.14 -33.64 -2.04
CA ASN A 48 0.60 -34.32 -3.10
C ASN A 48 1.80 -33.52 -3.63
N ARG A 49 1.86 -32.22 -3.33
CA ARG A 49 2.89 -31.29 -3.81
C ARG A 49 3.73 -30.69 -2.69
N GLY A 50 3.46 -31.05 -1.43
CA GLY A 50 4.14 -30.49 -0.27
C GLY A 50 3.78 -29.02 0.01
N PHE A 51 2.66 -28.52 -0.49
CA PHE A 51 2.19 -27.17 -0.18
C PHE A 51 1.50 -27.15 1.19
N LYS A 52 1.80 -26.12 2.00
CA LYS A 52 1.00 -25.79 3.17
C LYS A 52 -0.30 -25.11 2.74
N VAL A 53 -1.35 -25.25 3.55
CA VAL A 53 -2.68 -24.67 3.28
C VAL A 53 -3.13 -23.89 4.50
N PHE A 54 -3.62 -22.68 4.28
CA PHE A 54 -4.21 -21.81 5.29
C PHE A 54 -5.56 -21.29 4.77
N PHE A 55 -6.65 -21.57 5.48
CA PHE A 55 -7.99 -21.12 5.06
C PHE A 55 -8.34 -19.76 5.67
N ILE A 56 -9.02 -18.93 4.87
CA ILE A 56 -9.63 -17.67 5.32
C ILE A 56 -11.12 -17.79 5.02
N GLU A 57 -11.93 -17.87 6.07
CA GLU A 57 -13.39 -17.97 5.97
C GLU A 57 -14.02 -16.64 6.42
N SER A 58 -14.59 -15.89 5.47
CA SER A 58 -15.34 -14.67 5.76
C SER A 58 -16.82 -15.00 5.97
N ILE A 59 -17.32 -14.75 7.18
CA ILE A 59 -18.67 -15.07 7.62
C ILE A 59 -19.38 -13.76 7.91
N CYS A 60 -20.46 -13.49 7.19
CA CYS A 60 -21.32 -12.33 7.42
C CYS A 60 -22.77 -12.81 7.50
N ASP A 61 -23.40 -12.59 8.65
CA ASP A 61 -24.84 -12.84 8.87
C ASP A 61 -25.63 -11.54 9.09
N ASP A 62 -24.94 -10.40 9.12
CA ASP A 62 -25.55 -9.07 9.18
C ASP A 62 -26.19 -8.69 7.81
N PRO A 63 -27.51 -8.50 7.75
CA PRO A 63 -28.22 -8.21 6.49
C PRO A 63 -27.88 -6.85 5.91
N ASP A 64 -27.55 -5.85 6.74
CA ASP A 64 -27.23 -4.49 6.29
C ASP A 64 -25.86 -4.47 5.60
N ILE A 65 -24.89 -5.16 6.19
CA ILE A 65 -23.56 -5.35 5.59
C ILE A 65 -23.66 -6.11 4.26
N ILE A 66 -24.48 -7.16 4.20
CA ILE A 66 -24.70 -7.93 2.97
C ILE A 66 -25.31 -7.04 1.88
N ALA A 67 -26.34 -6.26 2.21
CA ALA A 67 -27.00 -5.36 1.27
C ALA A 67 -26.05 -4.28 0.73
N GLU A 68 -25.22 -3.70 1.59
CA GLU A 68 -24.22 -2.69 1.19
C GLU A 68 -23.15 -3.31 0.27
N ASN A 69 -22.64 -4.49 0.60
CA ASN A 69 -21.66 -5.21 -0.24
C ASN A 69 -22.21 -5.54 -1.64
N ILE A 70 -23.48 -5.94 -1.75
CA ILE A 70 -24.13 -6.18 -3.04
C ILE A 70 -24.17 -4.88 -3.84
N THR A 71 -24.56 -3.78 -3.20
CA THR A 71 -24.68 -2.48 -3.85
C THR A 71 -23.34 -1.95 -4.33
N GLN A 72 -22.29 -1.99 -3.49
CA GLN A 72 -20.98 -1.42 -3.83
C GLN A 72 -20.23 -2.23 -4.90
N VAL A 73 -20.28 -3.57 -4.81
CA VAL A 73 -19.37 -4.44 -5.58
C VAL A 73 -20.08 -5.16 -6.72
N LYS A 74 -21.35 -5.53 -6.56
CA LYS A 74 -22.04 -6.36 -7.57
C LYS A 74 -22.69 -5.54 -8.66
N LEU A 75 -23.09 -4.30 -8.39
CA LEU A 75 -23.57 -3.38 -9.43
C LEU A 75 -22.48 -2.98 -10.43
N SER A 76 -21.21 -3.02 -10.04
CA SER A 76 -20.05 -2.76 -10.91
C SER A 76 -19.44 -4.03 -11.50
N SER A 77 -19.98 -5.21 -11.18
CA SER A 77 -19.49 -6.51 -11.66
C SER A 77 -19.79 -6.72 -13.15
N PRO A 78 -18.86 -7.33 -13.92
CA PRO A 78 -19.11 -7.74 -15.29
C PRO A 78 -20.33 -8.66 -15.45
N ASP A 79 -20.64 -9.48 -14.43
CA ASP A 79 -21.78 -10.40 -14.40
C ASP A 79 -23.14 -9.68 -14.54
N TYR A 80 -23.22 -8.41 -14.16
CA TYR A 80 -24.46 -7.63 -14.06
C TYR A 80 -24.46 -6.36 -14.92
N LYS A 81 -23.58 -6.33 -15.94
CA LYS A 81 -23.50 -5.21 -16.88
C LYS A 81 -24.87 -4.98 -17.53
N ASP A 82 -25.33 -3.73 -17.51
CA ASP A 82 -26.61 -3.28 -18.09
C ASP A 82 -27.89 -3.88 -17.45
N CYS A 83 -27.79 -4.47 -16.25
CA CYS A 83 -28.93 -4.99 -15.50
C CYS A 83 -29.53 -3.95 -14.52
N ASP A 84 -30.83 -4.04 -14.27
CA ASP A 84 -31.53 -3.22 -13.28
C ASP A 84 -31.07 -3.55 -11.86
N ARG A 85 -30.78 -2.53 -11.04
CA ARG A 85 -30.23 -2.68 -9.68
C ARG A 85 -31.08 -3.61 -8.83
N GLU A 86 -32.39 -3.46 -8.88
CA GLU A 86 -33.32 -4.27 -8.05
C GLU A 86 -33.26 -5.75 -8.44
N LYS A 87 -33.14 -6.04 -9.75
CA LYS A 87 -33.01 -7.41 -10.27
C LYS A 87 -31.66 -8.04 -9.94
N VAL A 88 -30.59 -7.23 -9.90
CA VAL A 88 -29.25 -7.69 -9.49
C VAL A 88 -29.26 -8.13 -8.03
N VAL A 89 -29.86 -7.32 -7.14
CA VAL A 89 -29.99 -7.66 -5.72
C VAL A 89 -30.79 -8.94 -5.55
N GLU A 90 -31.94 -9.07 -6.23
CA GLU A 90 -32.79 -10.27 -6.16
C GLU A 90 -32.07 -11.54 -6.65
N ASP A 91 -31.41 -11.50 -7.81
CA ASP A 91 -30.64 -12.63 -8.35
C ASP A 91 -29.49 -13.02 -7.41
N PHE A 92 -28.78 -12.03 -6.85
CA PHE A 92 -27.66 -12.30 -5.97
C PHE A 92 -28.10 -12.91 -4.64
N LEU A 93 -29.22 -12.46 -4.06
CA LEU A 93 -29.82 -13.07 -2.87
C LEU A 93 -30.20 -14.54 -3.14
N LYS A 94 -30.85 -14.84 -4.27
CA LYS A 94 -31.13 -16.24 -4.67
C LYS A 94 -29.86 -17.06 -4.84
N ARG A 95 -28.79 -16.46 -5.34
CA ARG A 95 -27.48 -17.11 -5.48
C ARG A 95 -26.88 -17.42 -4.11
N ILE A 96 -27.02 -16.53 -3.12
CA ILE A 96 -26.62 -16.78 -1.72
C ILE A 96 -27.42 -17.95 -1.14
N GLU A 97 -28.75 -17.96 -1.30
CA GLU A 97 -29.61 -19.07 -0.84
C GLU A 97 -29.16 -20.42 -1.40
N CYS A 98 -28.80 -20.46 -2.69
CA CYS A 98 -28.25 -21.67 -3.32
C CYS A 98 -26.97 -22.17 -2.65
N TYR A 99 -26.10 -21.26 -2.17
CA TYR A 99 -24.90 -21.64 -1.44
C TYR A 99 -25.20 -22.09 -0.02
N GLN A 100 -26.13 -21.42 0.67
CA GLN A 100 -26.53 -21.75 2.03
C GLN A 100 -27.04 -23.19 2.15
N MET A 101 -27.77 -23.70 1.14
CA MET A 101 -28.27 -25.09 1.13
C MET A 101 -27.17 -26.16 1.26
N THR A 102 -25.92 -25.83 0.89
CA THR A 102 -24.80 -26.78 0.88
C THR A 102 -23.59 -26.27 1.66
N TYR A 103 -23.76 -25.19 2.42
CA TYR A 103 -22.65 -24.57 3.14
C TYR A 103 -22.30 -25.39 4.38
N GLU A 104 -21.07 -25.90 4.39
CA GLU A 104 -20.46 -26.59 5.51
C GLU A 104 -19.31 -25.72 6.04
N PRO A 105 -19.56 -24.83 7.03
CA PRO A 105 -18.51 -23.97 7.57
C PRO A 105 -17.36 -24.80 8.14
N LEU A 106 -16.17 -24.21 8.27
CA LEU A 106 -15.11 -24.83 9.07
C LEU A 106 -15.64 -25.05 10.49
N HIS A 107 -15.42 -26.23 11.07
CA HIS A 107 -15.95 -26.60 12.38
C HIS A 107 -14.82 -26.90 13.34
N ASP A 108 -14.88 -26.35 14.55
CA ASP A 108 -13.73 -26.33 15.46
C ASP A 108 -13.28 -27.74 15.88
N ASP A 109 -14.21 -28.69 16.07
CA ASP A 109 -13.86 -30.09 16.35
C ASP A 109 -13.42 -30.88 15.11
N MET A 110 -14.24 -30.85 14.05
CA MET A 110 -14.07 -31.71 12.86
C MET A 110 -12.91 -31.26 11.96
N ASP A 111 -12.60 -29.97 11.96
CA ASP A 111 -11.52 -29.35 11.18
C ASP A 111 -10.39 -28.88 12.12
N SER A 112 -10.33 -29.44 13.34
CA SER A 112 -9.36 -29.06 14.40
C SER A 112 -7.91 -29.18 13.99
N ASP A 113 -7.61 -30.01 12.97
CA ASP A 113 -6.27 -30.22 12.44
C ASP A 113 -5.84 -29.23 11.35
N LEU A 114 -6.78 -28.46 10.80
CA LEU A 114 -6.56 -27.50 9.74
C LEU A 114 -6.08 -26.15 10.27
N SER A 115 -5.28 -25.44 9.47
CA SER A 115 -4.85 -24.07 9.77
C SER A 115 -5.81 -23.07 9.12
N TYR A 116 -6.43 -22.21 9.92
CA TYR A 116 -7.42 -21.26 9.39
C TYR A 116 -7.65 -20.03 10.27
N ILE A 117 -8.27 -19.02 9.66
CA ILE A 117 -8.90 -17.87 10.32
C ILE A 117 -10.36 -17.75 9.84
N LYS A 118 -11.28 -17.56 10.78
CA LYS A 118 -12.66 -17.13 10.53
C LYS A 118 -12.79 -15.66 10.88
N ILE A 119 -13.36 -14.88 9.98
CA ILE A 119 -13.60 -13.44 10.14
C ILE A 119 -15.11 -13.24 10.17
N PHE A 120 -15.65 -12.79 11.30
CA PHE A 120 -17.09 -12.61 11.49
C PHE A 120 -17.48 -11.14 11.34
N ASN A 121 -18.53 -10.87 10.56
CA ASN A 121 -19.13 -9.55 10.35
C ASN A 121 -18.07 -8.46 10.18
N VAL A 122 -17.26 -8.63 9.13
CA VAL A 122 -16.23 -7.67 8.69
C VAL A 122 -15.23 -7.28 9.81
N GLY A 123 -14.83 -8.27 10.60
CA GLY A 123 -13.79 -8.09 11.63
C GLY A 123 -14.30 -7.81 13.03
N SER A 124 -15.61 -7.91 13.28
CA SER A 124 -16.18 -7.80 14.64
C SER A 124 -15.63 -8.87 15.60
N ARG A 125 -15.30 -10.05 15.08
CA ARG A 125 -14.72 -11.18 15.83
C ARG A 125 -13.89 -12.05 14.90
N TYR A 126 -12.86 -12.66 15.47
CA TYR A 126 -11.97 -13.59 14.78
C TYR A 126 -11.90 -14.91 15.53
N LEU A 127 -11.76 -16.02 14.81
CA LEU A 127 -11.36 -17.32 15.36
C LEU A 127 -10.19 -17.85 14.55
N VAL A 128 -9.06 -18.09 15.21
CA VAL A 128 -7.83 -18.54 14.57
C VAL A 128 -7.48 -19.94 15.09
N ASN A 129 -7.19 -20.87 14.19
CA ASN A 129 -6.78 -22.23 14.52
C ASN A 129 -5.43 -22.58 13.87
N ARG A 130 -4.54 -23.20 14.66
CA ARG A 130 -3.27 -23.81 14.22
C ARG A 130 -2.44 -22.98 13.23
N VAL A 131 -2.00 -21.78 13.63
CA VAL A 131 -0.97 -21.04 12.89
C VAL A 131 0.35 -21.81 12.93
N GLN A 132 0.87 -22.20 11.76
CA GLN A 132 2.01 -23.12 11.65
C GLN A 132 3.37 -22.42 11.55
N ASP A 133 3.40 -21.21 10.98
CA ASP A 133 4.65 -20.54 10.64
C ASP A 133 4.52 -19.02 10.57
N HIS A 134 5.64 -18.38 10.22
CA HIS A 134 5.75 -16.92 10.16
C HIS A 134 4.75 -16.31 9.18
N ILE A 135 4.65 -16.83 7.95
CA ILE A 135 3.78 -16.22 6.92
C ILE A 135 2.30 -16.31 7.34
N GLN A 136 1.85 -17.44 7.90
CA GLN A 136 0.49 -17.55 8.42
C GLN A 136 0.25 -16.57 9.59
N SER A 137 1.23 -16.40 10.48
CA SER A 137 1.14 -15.41 11.56
C SER A 137 1.04 -13.99 11.02
N ARG A 138 1.80 -13.64 9.97
CA ARG A 138 1.72 -12.31 9.33
C ARG A 138 0.37 -12.12 8.63
N THR A 139 -0.16 -13.14 7.95
CA THR A 139 -1.49 -13.11 7.34
C THR A 139 -2.59 -12.87 8.37
N VAL A 140 -2.57 -13.59 9.50
CA VAL A 140 -3.52 -13.35 10.60
C VAL A 140 -3.41 -11.93 11.12
N TYR A 141 -2.19 -11.46 11.39
CA TYR A 141 -1.97 -10.09 11.86
C TYR A 141 -2.51 -9.05 10.89
N TYR A 142 -2.25 -9.20 9.58
CA TYR A 142 -2.78 -8.30 8.56
C TYR A 142 -4.31 -8.29 8.53
N LEU A 143 -4.94 -9.46 8.43
CA LEU A 143 -6.39 -9.60 8.32
C LEU A 143 -7.15 -9.09 9.57
N MET A 144 -6.50 -9.09 10.73
CA MET A 144 -7.08 -8.58 11.97
C MET A 144 -6.98 -7.06 12.12
N ASN A 145 -6.21 -6.37 11.27
CA ASN A 145 -6.02 -4.92 11.35
C ASN A 145 -6.62 -4.15 10.16
N ILE A 146 -7.08 -4.82 9.11
CA ILE A 146 -7.81 -4.18 8.01
C ILE A 146 -9.29 -4.00 8.36
N HIS A 147 -9.92 -3.00 7.76
CA HIS A 147 -11.37 -2.77 7.85
C HIS A 147 -11.92 -2.18 6.55
N VAL A 148 -13.25 -2.17 6.39
CA VAL A 148 -13.93 -1.66 5.18
C VAL A 148 -14.60 -0.31 5.37
N THR A 149 -14.48 0.29 6.55
CA THR A 149 -15.08 1.60 6.85
C THR A 149 -14.64 2.63 5.81
N PRO A 150 -15.58 3.30 5.11
CA PRO A 150 -15.24 4.34 4.15
C PRO A 150 -14.42 5.45 4.81
N ARG A 151 -13.28 5.79 4.21
CA ARG A 151 -12.32 6.74 4.78
C ARG A 151 -11.47 7.39 3.70
N SER A 152 -10.73 8.43 4.07
CA SER A 152 -9.72 9.05 3.22
C SER A 152 -8.35 9.09 3.90
N ILE A 153 -7.32 8.74 3.14
CA ILE A 153 -5.91 8.86 3.55
C ILE A 153 -5.34 10.04 2.77
N TYR A 154 -4.84 11.05 3.47
CA TYR A 154 -4.21 12.22 2.87
C TYR A 154 -2.70 12.08 3.00
N LEU A 155 -2.00 12.09 1.89
CA LEU A 155 -0.54 12.08 1.86
C LEU A 155 -0.05 13.43 1.36
N SER A 156 0.88 14.03 2.09
CA SER A 156 1.62 15.19 1.59
C SER A 156 3.04 15.15 2.11
N ARG A 157 3.93 15.82 1.39
CA ARG A 157 5.27 16.10 1.91
C ARG A 157 5.18 17.22 2.95
N HIS A 158 6.23 17.39 3.73
CA HIS A 158 6.49 18.68 4.36
C HIS A 158 6.45 19.83 3.33
N GLY A 159 6.23 21.05 3.80
CA GLY A 159 6.49 22.23 2.99
C GLY A 159 7.93 22.27 2.49
N GLU A 160 8.18 23.01 1.41
CA GLU A 160 9.52 23.21 0.87
C GLU A 160 10.53 23.57 1.98
N SER A 161 11.67 22.90 1.99
CA SER A 161 12.75 23.13 2.97
C SER A 161 13.92 23.92 2.37
N GLU A 162 14.80 24.44 3.23
CA GLU A 162 16.01 25.16 2.80
C GLU A 162 16.94 24.27 1.94
N LEU A 163 17.08 22.98 2.26
CA LEU A 163 17.84 22.06 1.40
C LEU A 163 17.14 21.75 0.09
N ASN A 164 15.80 21.84 0.02
CA ASN A 164 15.12 21.71 -1.26
C ASN A 164 15.49 22.84 -2.21
N LEU A 165 15.54 24.09 -1.71
CA LEU A 165 15.90 25.25 -2.54
C LEU A 165 17.27 25.06 -3.22
N THR A 166 18.22 24.47 -2.51
CA THR A 166 19.60 24.27 -2.97
C THR A 166 19.85 22.91 -3.64
N GLY A 167 18.79 22.14 -3.94
CA GLY A 167 18.93 20.85 -4.63
C GLY A 167 19.58 19.74 -3.81
N ARG A 168 19.72 19.93 -2.49
CA ARG A 168 20.41 18.99 -1.59
C ARG A 168 19.45 17.92 -1.04
N ILE A 169 19.89 16.67 -1.00
CA ILE A 169 19.10 15.53 -0.50
C ILE A 169 19.32 15.30 1.01
N GLY A 170 18.38 14.65 1.68
CA GLY A 170 18.52 14.28 3.10
C GLY A 170 18.47 15.47 4.07
N GLY A 171 19.27 15.37 5.14
CA GLY A 171 19.44 16.36 6.20
C GLY A 171 18.21 16.56 7.09
N ASP A 172 18.32 17.53 8.01
CA ASP A 172 17.23 17.96 8.90
C ASP A 172 16.98 19.48 8.86
N SER A 173 17.03 20.03 7.64
CA SER A 173 16.72 21.45 7.43
C SER A 173 15.26 21.80 7.75
N GLY A 174 15.04 23.06 8.12
CA GLY A 174 13.71 23.61 8.36
C GLY A 174 12.99 24.04 7.08
N LEU A 175 11.75 24.51 7.24
CA LEU A 175 10.95 25.05 6.15
C LEU A 175 11.51 26.37 5.59
N SER A 176 11.49 26.49 4.26
CA SER A 176 11.66 27.74 3.54
C SER A 176 10.50 28.70 3.80
N ASN A 177 10.61 29.93 3.30
CA ASN A 177 9.49 30.88 3.35
C ASN A 177 8.24 30.34 2.61
N ARG A 178 8.41 29.69 1.45
CA ARG A 178 7.29 29.06 0.73
C ARG A 178 6.79 27.83 1.47
N GLY A 179 7.67 27.05 2.11
CA GLY A 179 7.26 25.93 2.95
C GLY A 179 6.36 26.33 4.12
N LYS A 180 6.64 27.47 4.78
CA LYS A 180 5.78 28.04 5.83
C LYS A 180 4.42 28.49 5.29
N GLN A 181 4.39 29.11 4.11
CA GLN A 181 3.14 29.49 3.44
C GLN A 181 2.30 28.24 3.11
N PHE A 182 2.93 27.19 2.59
CA PHE A 182 2.26 25.91 2.34
C PHE A 182 1.70 25.30 3.62
N ALA A 183 2.44 25.30 4.73
CA ALA A 183 1.97 24.75 6.00
C ALA A 183 0.66 25.41 6.46
N HIS A 184 0.54 26.74 6.33
CA HIS A 184 -0.71 27.46 6.59
C HIS A 184 -1.81 27.12 5.57
N ALA A 185 -1.48 27.01 4.27
CA ALA A 185 -2.44 26.61 3.24
C ALA A 185 -2.98 25.18 3.47
N LEU A 186 -2.12 24.25 3.91
CA LEU A 186 -2.48 22.90 4.31
C LEU A 186 -3.42 22.90 5.52
N GLY A 187 -3.13 23.72 6.54
CA GLY A 187 -4.03 23.92 7.68
C GLY A 187 -5.42 24.42 7.27
N ASN A 188 -5.48 25.36 6.31
CA ASN A 188 -6.75 25.86 5.77
C ASN A 188 -7.49 24.80 4.93
N PHE A 189 -6.75 24.02 4.13
CA PHE A 189 -7.30 22.91 3.38
C PHE A 189 -7.92 21.85 4.30
N VAL A 190 -7.19 21.41 5.33
CA VAL A 190 -7.70 20.43 6.31
C VAL A 190 -8.99 20.92 6.97
N LYS A 191 -9.04 22.19 7.37
CA LYS A 191 -10.25 22.81 7.93
C LYS A 191 -11.40 22.86 6.93
N SER A 192 -11.14 23.15 5.66
CA SER A 192 -12.18 23.25 4.63
C SER A 192 -12.78 21.89 4.25
N GLN A 193 -12.03 20.80 4.42
CA GLN A 193 -12.52 19.44 4.20
C GLN A 193 -13.47 18.96 5.31
N ASN A 194 -13.48 19.62 6.48
CA ASN A 194 -14.34 19.32 7.63
C ASN A 194 -14.31 17.82 8.02
N ILE A 195 -13.10 17.25 8.06
CA ILE A 195 -12.86 15.82 8.26
C ILE A 195 -13.08 15.46 9.74
N THR A 196 -13.94 14.49 10.00
CA THR A 196 -14.20 13.97 11.34
C THR A 196 -13.05 13.08 11.81
N ASP A 197 -12.65 13.26 13.08
CA ASP A 197 -11.65 12.45 13.78
C ASP A 197 -10.31 12.27 13.04
N LEU A 198 -9.89 13.29 12.28
CA LEU A 198 -8.63 13.27 11.54
C LEU A 198 -7.43 13.06 12.46
N LYS A 199 -6.68 11.98 12.23
CA LYS A 199 -5.34 11.79 12.79
C LYS A 199 -4.30 12.47 11.92
N VAL A 200 -3.27 13.06 12.53
CA VAL A 200 -2.15 13.69 11.82
C VAL A 200 -0.85 13.05 12.27
N TRP A 201 -0.07 12.54 11.32
CA TRP A 201 1.23 11.93 11.57
C TRP A 201 2.35 12.68 10.87
N THR A 202 3.50 12.73 11.53
CA THR A 202 4.73 13.31 11.00
C THR A 202 5.89 12.35 11.17
N SER A 203 6.99 12.62 10.46
CA SER A 203 8.30 12.10 10.85
C SER A 203 8.83 12.78 12.12
N HIS A 204 10.03 12.40 12.58
CA HIS A 204 10.78 13.13 13.62
C HIS A 204 11.62 14.29 13.05
N MET A 205 11.64 14.48 11.73
CA MET A 205 12.40 15.55 11.07
C MET A 205 11.68 16.90 11.19
N LYS A 206 12.46 17.96 11.41
CA LYS A 206 12.00 19.32 11.69
C LYS A 206 10.99 19.83 10.67
N ARG A 207 11.24 19.61 9.38
CA ARG A 207 10.38 20.08 8.28
C ARG A 207 8.95 19.50 8.31
N THR A 208 8.76 18.23 8.69
CA THR A 208 7.40 17.67 8.82
C THR A 208 6.71 18.18 10.08
N ILE A 209 7.45 18.32 11.18
CA ILE A 209 6.97 18.84 12.46
C ILE A 209 6.49 20.29 12.30
N GLN A 210 7.33 21.17 11.74
CA GLN A 210 7.00 22.56 11.47
C GLN A 210 5.79 22.71 10.53
N THR A 211 5.62 21.78 9.58
CA THR A 211 4.44 21.78 8.71
C THR A 211 3.18 21.44 9.53
N ALA A 212 3.23 20.43 10.40
CA ALA A 212 2.11 20.02 11.23
C ALA A 212 1.74 21.07 12.30
N GLU A 213 2.71 21.77 12.88
CA GLU A 213 2.48 22.83 13.86
C GLU A 213 1.54 23.92 13.32
N ALA A 214 1.61 24.23 12.02
CA ALA A 214 0.75 25.23 11.39
C ALA A 214 -0.72 24.82 11.28
N LEU A 215 -1.06 23.53 11.42
CA LEU A 215 -2.44 23.05 11.39
C LEU A 215 -3.19 23.40 12.68
N GLY A 216 -2.48 23.53 13.80
CA GLY A 216 -3.08 23.82 15.11
C GLY A 216 -3.90 22.66 15.69
N VAL A 217 -3.60 21.42 15.29
CA VAL A 217 -4.22 20.19 15.82
C VAL A 217 -3.15 19.26 16.40
N PRO A 218 -3.49 18.36 17.34
CA PRO A 218 -2.55 17.36 17.82
C PRO A 218 -2.05 16.47 16.68
N TYR A 219 -0.77 16.10 16.73
CA TYR A 219 -0.15 15.19 15.77
C TYR A 219 0.79 14.21 16.50
N GLU A 220 1.05 13.07 15.86
CA GLU A 220 1.93 12.03 16.38
C GLU A 220 3.18 11.90 15.53
N GLN A 221 4.35 11.80 16.18
CA GLN A 221 5.63 11.74 15.49
C GLN A 221 6.14 10.31 15.42
N TRP A 222 6.38 9.81 14.21
CA TRP A 222 6.84 8.45 13.96
C TRP A 222 8.24 8.47 13.36
N LYS A 223 9.23 7.93 14.07
CA LYS A 223 10.61 7.84 13.54
C LYS A 223 10.70 7.01 12.25
N ALA A 224 9.83 6.01 12.11
CA ALA A 224 9.71 5.20 10.89
C ALA A 224 9.28 6.01 9.66
N LEU A 225 8.71 7.22 9.83
CA LEU A 225 8.36 8.14 8.74
C LEU A 225 9.51 9.08 8.34
N ASN A 226 10.69 9.01 8.96
CA ASN A 226 11.86 9.79 8.52
C ASN A 226 12.20 9.48 7.06
N GLU A 227 12.72 10.48 6.34
CA GLU A 227 13.17 10.32 4.96
C GLU A 227 14.20 9.18 4.83
N ILE A 228 14.32 8.64 3.62
CA ILE A 228 15.36 7.66 3.29
C ILE A 228 16.74 8.21 3.65
N ASP A 229 17.56 7.42 4.33
CA ASP A 229 18.94 7.77 4.67
C ASP A 229 19.84 7.65 3.43
N ALA A 230 20.44 8.76 2.98
CA ALA A 230 21.38 8.78 1.87
C ALA A 230 22.82 8.40 2.28
N GLY A 231 23.07 8.11 3.56
CA GLY A 231 24.36 7.67 4.07
C GLY A 231 25.44 8.72 3.86
N VAL A 232 26.52 8.34 3.16
CA VAL A 232 27.63 9.27 2.84
C VAL A 232 27.21 10.41 1.90
N CYS A 233 26.05 10.30 1.24
CA CYS A 233 25.53 11.31 0.32
C CYS A 233 24.48 12.24 0.99
N GLU A 234 24.32 12.19 2.31
CA GLU A 234 23.47 13.13 3.05
C GLU A 234 23.92 14.57 2.82
N GLU A 235 22.94 15.46 2.65
CA GLU A 235 23.11 16.92 2.41
C GLU A 235 23.86 17.30 1.13
N MET A 236 24.13 16.35 0.23
CA MET A 236 24.77 16.61 -1.08
C MET A 236 23.76 16.98 -2.18
N THR A 237 24.21 17.73 -3.18
CA THR A 237 23.51 17.86 -4.47
C THR A 237 23.80 16.65 -5.38
N TYR A 238 23.06 16.48 -6.48
CA TYR A 238 23.34 15.39 -7.42
C TYR A 238 24.68 15.58 -8.14
N GLU A 239 25.10 16.82 -8.37
CA GLU A 239 26.41 17.20 -8.93
C GLU A 239 27.53 16.75 -7.98
N GLU A 240 27.42 17.06 -6.70
CA GLU A 240 28.39 16.63 -5.68
C GLU A 240 28.44 15.10 -5.58
N ILE A 241 27.30 14.41 -5.68
CA ILE A 241 27.26 12.93 -5.70
C ILE A 241 27.95 12.39 -6.95
N GLN A 242 27.69 12.93 -8.13
CA GLN A 242 28.35 12.51 -9.37
C GLN A 242 29.86 12.78 -9.34
N GLU A 243 30.29 13.86 -8.69
CA GLU A 243 31.72 14.18 -8.54
C GLU A 243 32.44 13.22 -7.59
N HIS A 244 31.86 12.94 -6.42
CA HIS A 244 32.53 12.18 -5.35
C HIS A 244 32.27 10.67 -5.41
N PHE A 245 31.12 10.25 -5.95
CA PHE A 245 30.63 8.86 -5.97
C PHE A 245 30.00 8.50 -7.34
N PRO A 246 30.73 8.66 -8.46
CA PRO A 246 30.20 8.45 -9.81
C PRO A 246 29.71 7.02 -10.05
N GLU A 247 30.44 6.03 -9.53
CA GLU A 247 30.10 4.62 -9.70
C GLU A 247 28.82 4.27 -8.93
N GLU A 248 28.73 4.68 -7.66
CA GLU A 248 27.55 4.47 -6.82
C GLU A 248 26.32 5.15 -7.42
N PHE A 249 26.48 6.36 -7.99
CA PHE A 249 25.38 7.08 -8.62
C PHE A 249 24.82 6.35 -9.84
N ALA A 250 25.70 5.82 -10.69
CA ALA A 250 25.31 5.01 -11.85
C ALA A 250 24.66 3.69 -11.43
N LEU A 251 25.23 2.97 -10.47
CA LEU A 251 24.66 1.71 -9.96
C LEU A 251 23.29 1.92 -9.31
N ARG A 252 23.09 3.04 -8.62
CA ARG A 252 21.79 3.42 -8.08
C ARG A 252 20.77 3.77 -9.16
N ASP A 253 21.18 4.34 -10.29
CA ASP A 253 20.27 4.56 -11.42
C ASP A 253 19.90 3.26 -12.16
N GLN A 254 20.77 2.25 -12.13
CA GLN A 254 20.49 0.93 -12.70
C GLN A 254 19.38 0.20 -11.91
N ASP A 255 19.53 0.08 -10.59
CA ASP A 255 18.54 -0.51 -9.68
C ASP A 255 18.30 0.38 -8.46
N LYS A 256 17.46 1.41 -8.66
CA LYS A 256 17.13 2.38 -7.61
C LYS A 256 16.33 1.76 -6.46
N TYR A 257 15.69 0.61 -6.68
CA TYR A 257 14.90 -0.05 -5.64
C TYR A 257 15.81 -0.73 -4.62
N ARG A 258 16.80 -1.48 -5.07
CA ARG A 258 17.66 -2.32 -4.22
C ARG A 258 18.98 -1.67 -3.81
N TYR A 259 19.51 -0.76 -4.63
CA TYR A 259 20.82 -0.18 -4.38
C TYR A 259 20.81 0.79 -3.18
N ARG A 260 21.85 0.70 -2.35
CA ARG A 260 22.09 1.58 -1.19
C ARG A 260 23.28 2.48 -1.50
N TYR A 261 23.17 3.78 -1.25
CA TYR A 261 24.40 4.56 -1.08
C TYR A 261 25.20 4.02 0.11
N PRO A 262 26.53 4.18 0.13
CA PRO A 262 27.33 3.69 1.24
C PRO A 262 26.82 4.23 2.58
N LYS A 263 26.58 3.33 3.54
CA LYS A 263 25.98 3.63 4.86
C LYS A 263 24.55 4.19 4.84
N GLY A 264 23.87 4.18 3.70
CA GLY A 264 22.47 4.60 3.56
C GLY A 264 21.50 3.43 3.44
N GLU A 265 20.25 3.77 3.14
CA GLU A 265 19.14 2.85 2.88
C GLU A 265 18.86 2.72 1.38
N SER A 266 18.28 1.58 0.99
CA SER A 266 17.61 1.40 -0.30
C SER A 266 16.12 1.67 -0.17
N TYR A 267 15.40 1.75 -1.30
CA TYR A 267 13.93 1.78 -1.23
C TYR A 267 13.36 0.47 -0.67
N GLU A 268 14.04 -0.66 -0.87
CA GLU A 268 13.68 -1.95 -0.26
C GLU A 268 13.77 -1.90 1.27
N ASP A 269 14.84 -1.32 1.84
CA ASP A 269 14.93 -1.11 3.30
C ASP A 269 13.81 -0.21 3.81
N LEU A 270 13.54 0.85 3.06
CA LEU A 270 12.50 1.82 3.42
C LEU A 270 11.11 1.16 3.43
N VAL A 271 10.80 0.29 2.46
CA VAL A 271 9.56 -0.49 2.43
C VAL A 271 9.46 -1.38 3.67
N GLN A 272 10.53 -2.08 4.04
CA GLN A 272 10.56 -2.89 5.26
C GLN A 272 10.37 -2.04 6.52
N ARG A 273 11.03 -0.88 6.60
CA ARG A 273 10.91 0.07 7.72
C ARG A 273 9.50 0.66 7.87
N LEU A 274 8.79 0.83 6.76
CA LEU A 274 7.43 1.38 6.73
C LEU A 274 6.34 0.34 6.99
N GLU A 275 6.67 -0.94 7.14
CA GLU A 275 5.69 -1.99 7.43
C GLU A 275 4.78 -1.65 8.64
N PRO A 276 5.30 -1.19 9.80
CA PRO A 276 4.44 -0.82 10.94
C PRO A 276 3.53 0.39 10.64
N VAL A 277 3.99 1.32 9.80
CA VAL A 277 3.21 2.49 9.40
C VAL A 277 2.06 2.05 8.50
N ILE A 278 2.31 1.16 7.54
CA ILE A 278 1.28 0.62 6.65
C ILE A 278 0.20 -0.12 7.46
N MET A 279 0.60 -0.94 8.44
CA MET A 279 -0.35 -1.64 9.30
C MET A 279 -1.21 -0.69 10.12
N GLU A 280 -0.61 0.38 10.64
CA GLU A 280 -1.37 1.39 11.37
C GLU A 280 -2.29 2.18 10.42
N LEU A 281 -1.84 2.49 9.19
CA LEU A 281 -2.70 3.12 8.18
C LEU A 281 -3.88 2.23 7.82
N GLU A 282 -3.72 0.91 7.78
CA GLU A 282 -4.84 -0.01 7.55
C GLU A 282 -5.88 0.00 8.67
N ARG A 283 -5.45 0.29 9.90
CA ARG A 283 -6.28 0.31 11.11
C ARG A 283 -7.02 1.63 11.33
N GLN A 284 -6.47 2.73 10.81
CA GLN A 284 -7.02 4.07 11.00
C GLN A 284 -8.12 4.39 9.99
N GLU A 285 -9.07 5.23 10.39
CA GLU A 285 -10.02 5.84 9.47
C GLU A 285 -9.38 7.03 8.72
N ASN A 286 -9.75 8.26 9.05
CA ASN A 286 -9.21 9.45 8.39
C ASN A 286 -7.84 9.81 8.96
N VAL A 287 -6.83 9.85 8.09
CA VAL A 287 -5.45 10.15 8.48
C VAL A 287 -4.75 11.03 7.46
N LEU A 288 -4.02 12.03 7.95
CA LEU A 288 -3.10 12.87 7.19
C LEU A 288 -1.66 12.51 7.58
N VAL A 289 -0.86 12.09 6.60
CA VAL A 289 0.56 11.80 6.79
C VAL A 289 1.37 12.91 6.11
N ILE A 290 2.09 13.69 6.92
CA ILE A 290 3.04 14.71 6.47
C ILE A 290 4.45 14.10 6.52
N CYS A 291 4.98 13.72 5.36
CA CYS A 291 6.20 12.93 5.23
C CYS A 291 7.16 13.53 4.19
N HIS A 292 7.85 12.67 3.43
CA HIS A 292 8.94 13.04 2.54
C HIS A 292 8.82 12.37 1.18
N GLN A 293 9.75 12.66 0.26
CA GLN A 293 9.61 12.19 -1.12
C GLN A 293 9.74 10.68 -1.22
N ALA A 294 10.76 10.05 -0.64
CA ALA A 294 10.92 8.59 -0.75
C ALA A 294 9.87 7.84 0.07
N VAL A 295 9.57 8.33 1.27
CA VAL A 295 8.50 7.77 2.13
C VAL A 295 7.14 7.80 1.44
N MET A 296 6.75 8.95 0.87
CA MET A 296 5.46 9.10 0.19
C MET A 296 5.35 8.20 -1.04
N ARG A 297 6.44 7.98 -1.77
CA ARG A 297 6.50 7.01 -2.88
C ARG A 297 6.16 5.60 -2.41
N CYS A 298 6.76 5.14 -1.30
CA CYS A 298 6.47 3.81 -0.75
C CYS A 298 5.01 3.67 -0.33
N LEU A 299 4.46 4.68 0.37
CA LEU A 299 3.07 4.66 0.79
C LEU A 299 2.11 4.66 -0.41
N LEU A 300 2.38 5.48 -1.43
CA LEU A 300 1.59 5.48 -2.67
C LEU A 300 1.67 4.17 -3.41
N ALA A 301 2.86 3.57 -3.52
CA ALA A 301 3.03 2.30 -4.20
C ALA A 301 2.23 1.18 -3.54
N TYR A 302 2.14 1.18 -2.21
CA TYR A 302 1.30 0.25 -1.47
C TYR A 302 -0.19 0.42 -1.83
N PHE A 303 -0.76 1.64 -1.69
CA PHE A 303 -2.19 1.85 -1.93
C PHE A 303 -2.61 1.81 -3.41
N LEU A 304 -1.67 2.07 -4.32
CA LEU A 304 -1.92 2.09 -5.77
C LEU A 304 -1.39 0.86 -6.50
N ASP A 305 -0.97 -0.16 -5.77
CA ASP A 305 -0.45 -1.44 -6.27
C ASP A 305 0.63 -1.24 -7.37
N LYS A 306 1.67 -0.48 -7.02
CA LYS A 306 2.79 -0.17 -7.93
C LYS A 306 3.94 -1.13 -7.72
N SER A 307 4.56 -1.52 -8.83
CA SER A 307 5.70 -2.43 -8.83
C SER A 307 6.91 -1.82 -8.12
N ALA A 308 7.83 -2.68 -7.66
CA ALA A 308 9.11 -2.28 -7.08
C ALA A 308 9.95 -1.43 -8.07
N GLU A 309 9.76 -1.63 -9.38
CA GLU A 309 10.45 -0.85 -10.42
C GLU A 309 9.88 0.56 -10.58
N GLU A 310 8.55 0.72 -10.49
CA GLU A 310 7.88 2.02 -10.59
C GLU A 310 8.01 2.86 -9.30
N LEU A 311 8.00 2.21 -8.13
CA LEU A 311 7.93 2.85 -6.81
C LEU A 311 8.97 3.97 -6.63
N PRO A 312 10.28 3.79 -6.91
CA PRO A 312 11.30 4.83 -6.73
C PRO A 312 11.13 6.06 -7.62
N TYR A 313 10.21 6.00 -8.59
CA TYR A 313 9.97 7.03 -9.62
C TYR A 313 8.56 7.59 -9.59
N LEU A 314 7.71 7.25 -8.60
CA LEU A 314 6.41 7.91 -8.46
C LEU A 314 6.60 9.43 -8.23
N LYS A 315 5.72 10.24 -8.82
CA LYS A 315 5.78 11.72 -8.71
C LYS A 315 5.06 12.14 -7.42
N CYS A 316 5.82 12.74 -6.50
CA CYS A 316 5.34 13.26 -5.21
C CYS A 316 5.74 14.74 -5.10
N PRO A 317 5.07 15.64 -5.85
CA PRO A 317 5.45 17.05 -5.89
C PRO A 317 5.31 17.70 -4.49
N LEU A 318 6.15 18.71 -4.23
CA LEU A 318 5.95 19.59 -3.09
C LEU A 318 4.60 20.31 -3.21
N HIS A 319 4.09 20.75 -2.06
CA HIS A 319 2.91 21.60 -1.93
C HIS A 319 1.60 21.04 -2.54
N THR A 320 1.57 19.72 -2.71
CA THR A 320 0.42 18.98 -3.23
C THR A 320 -0.03 17.97 -2.19
N VAL A 321 -1.34 17.85 -2.00
CA VAL A 321 -1.97 16.79 -1.20
C VAL A 321 -2.50 15.74 -2.15
N LEU A 322 -2.13 14.47 -1.91
CA LEU A 322 -2.76 13.34 -2.56
C LEU A 322 -3.80 12.75 -1.62
N LYS A 323 -5.06 12.85 -2.00
CA LYS A 323 -6.18 12.24 -1.28
C LYS A 323 -6.44 10.86 -1.88
N LEU A 324 -6.24 9.83 -1.08
CA LEU A 324 -6.49 8.45 -1.40
C LEU A 324 -7.84 8.03 -0.80
N THR A 325 -8.70 7.45 -1.62
CA THR A 325 -9.98 6.88 -1.19
C THR A 325 -9.98 5.40 -1.55
N PRO A 326 -9.69 4.51 -0.58
CA PRO A 326 -9.81 3.06 -0.77
C PRO A 326 -11.22 2.68 -1.25
N VAL A 327 -11.29 1.81 -2.25
CA VAL A 327 -12.53 1.27 -2.82
C VAL A 327 -12.38 -0.23 -3.00
N ALA A 328 -13.48 -0.93 -3.33
CA ALA A 328 -13.38 -2.34 -3.67
C ALA A 328 -12.41 -2.55 -4.85
N TYR A 329 -11.40 -3.39 -4.63
CA TYR A 329 -10.36 -3.75 -5.60
C TYR A 329 -9.50 -2.59 -6.12
N GLY A 330 -9.30 -1.53 -5.32
CA GLY A 330 -8.35 -0.49 -5.68
C GLY A 330 -8.40 0.74 -4.77
N CYS A 331 -7.79 1.82 -5.23
CA CYS A 331 -7.78 3.08 -4.52
C CYS A 331 -7.87 4.24 -5.53
N LYS A 332 -8.81 5.17 -5.29
CA LYS A 332 -8.88 6.41 -6.09
C LYS A 332 -7.88 7.42 -5.53
N VAL A 333 -7.21 8.14 -6.41
CA VAL A 333 -6.27 9.21 -6.05
C VAL A 333 -6.72 10.53 -6.65
N GLU A 334 -6.83 11.56 -5.82
CA GLU A 334 -7.06 12.94 -6.22
C GLU A 334 -5.81 13.77 -5.88
N SER A 335 -5.29 14.53 -6.84
CA SER A 335 -4.13 15.40 -6.65
C SER A 335 -4.57 16.84 -6.49
N ILE A 336 -4.24 17.44 -5.35
CA ILE A 336 -4.74 18.76 -4.93
C ILE A 336 -3.55 19.67 -4.66
N TYR A 337 -3.21 20.52 -5.64
CA TYR A 337 -2.19 21.55 -5.49
C TYR A 337 -2.73 22.71 -4.65
N LEU A 338 -1.99 23.15 -3.62
CA LEU A 338 -2.43 24.18 -2.68
C LEU A 338 -2.02 25.61 -3.07
N ASN A 339 -1.70 25.84 -4.35
CA ASN A 339 -1.41 27.17 -4.92
C ASN A 339 -0.21 27.91 -4.29
N ILE A 340 0.77 27.15 -3.78
CA ILE A 340 2.05 27.71 -3.32
C ILE A 340 3.17 27.08 -4.15
N GLU A 341 3.93 27.90 -4.88
CA GLU A 341 5.04 27.40 -5.70
C GLU A 341 6.10 26.68 -4.86
N ALA A 342 6.82 25.76 -5.49
CA ALA A 342 7.95 25.07 -4.91
C ALA A 342 8.94 24.68 -6.01
N VAL A 343 10.19 24.43 -5.64
CA VAL A 343 11.16 23.78 -6.52
C VAL A 343 10.69 22.38 -6.93
N ASN A 344 11.16 21.90 -8.08
CA ASN A 344 11.02 20.51 -8.45
C ASN A 344 12.16 19.69 -7.84
N THR A 345 11.84 18.59 -7.17
CA THR A 345 12.84 17.65 -6.62
C THR A 345 12.78 16.27 -7.27
N HIS A 346 12.01 16.15 -8.35
CA HIS A 346 11.85 14.91 -9.09
C HIS A 346 12.93 14.79 -10.16
N ARG A 347 13.88 13.89 -9.94
CA ARG A 347 14.84 13.44 -10.95
C ARG A 347 14.35 12.15 -11.59
N GLU A 348 14.15 12.17 -12.90
CA GLU A 348 13.79 10.99 -13.70
C GLU A 348 14.99 10.03 -13.83
N LYS A 349 14.79 8.84 -14.40
CA LYS A 349 15.91 7.93 -14.70
C LYS A 349 16.62 8.45 -15.95
N PRO A 350 17.94 8.74 -15.91
CA PRO A 350 18.68 9.10 -17.12
C PRO A 350 18.62 7.98 -18.16
N MET A 351 18.77 8.35 -19.43
CA MET A 351 18.86 7.35 -20.49
C MET A 351 20.12 6.49 -20.37
N ASN A 352 21.27 7.11 -20.06
CA ASN A 352 22.52 6.39 -19.82
C ASN A 352 22.74 6.16 -18.32
N VAL A 353 22.81 4.89 -17.92
CA VAL A 353 23.07 4.48 -16.54
C VAL A 353 24.34 3.62 -16.40
N ALA A 354 25.17 3.57 -17.44
CA ALA A 354 26.44 2.85 -17.40
C ALA A 354 27.38 3.47 -16.35
N VAL A 355 28.19 2.63 -15.70
CA VAL A 355 29.18 3.08 -14.69
C VAL A 355 30.21 4.03 -15.30
N SER A 356 30.52 3.86 -16.59
CA SER A 356 31.47 4.69 -17.33
C SER A 356 30.83 5.88 -18.07
N ARG A 357 29.59 6.27 -17.74
CA ARG A 357 28.89 7.38 -18.40
C ARG A 357 29.55 8.72 -18.08
N ASP A 358 29.39 9.69 -18.97
CA ASP A 358 29.90 11.03 -18.74
C ASP A 358 29.03 11.77 -17.70
N PRO A 359 29.60 12.73 -16.92
CA PRO A 359 28.84 13.49 -15.92
C PRO A 359 27.63 14.23 -16.49
N GLU A 360 27.73 14.76 -17.72
CA GLU A 360 26.62 15.46 -18.39
C GLU A 360 25.43 14.53 -18.63
N GLU A 361 25.67 13.28 -19.05
CA GLU A 361 24.63 12.27 -19.25
C GLU A 361 24.03 11.78 -17.92
N ALA A 362 24.82 11.81 -16.84
CA ALA A 362 24.35 11.43 -15.51
C ALA A 362 23.45 12.50 -14.87
N LEU A 363 23.66 13.77 -15.22
CA LEU A 363 23.03 14.92 -14.60
C LEU A 363 21.92 15.56 -15.46
N ASP A 364 21.72 15.08 -16.69
CA ASP A 364 20.74 15.59 -17.68
C ASP A 364 19.29 15.71 -17.18
N THR A 365 18.93 14.89 -16.20
CA THR A 365 17.58 14.77 -15.61
C THR A 365 17.49 15.42 -14.23
N VAL A 366 18.57 16.04 -13.74
CA VAL A 366 18.57 16.79 -12.48
C VAL A 366 17.71 18.05 -12.66
N PRO A 367 16.72 18.29 -11.76
CA PRO A 367 15.90 19.49 -11.84
C PRO A 367 16.68 20.73 -11.43
N ASP A 368 16.27 21.89 -11.98
CA ASP A 368 16.81 23.19 -11.59
C ASP A 368 16.66 23.44 -10.08
N HIS A 369 17.70 24.03 -9.49
CA HIS A 369 17.75 24.48 -8.10
C HIS A 369 18.53 25.80 -7.99
N PHE A 370 18.40 26.49 -6.86
CA PHE A 370 18.95 27.84 -6.63
C PHE A 370 20.39 27.86 -6.15
#